data_AF-A0A938YUU1-F1
#
_entry.id   AF-A0A938YUU1-F1
#
_cell.length_a   1.000
_cell.length_b   1.000
_cell.length_c   1.000
_cell.angle_alpha   90.00
_cell.angle_beta   90.00
_cell.angle_gamma   90.00
#
_symmetry.space_group_name_H-M   'P 1'
#
loop_
_entity.id
_entity.type
_entity.pdbx_description
1 polymer ?
#
loop_
_entity_poly.entity_id
_entity_poly.type
_entity_poly.pdbx_seq_one_letter_code
_entity_poly.pdbx_strand_id
1 'polypeptide(L)'
;MTFLRVLVDSVFLLQKSPRLFIPKVLVAFFLLPTFILIPHFMIQSGLFELDQTLTEQELVTALEAIGPLFLVVFYGLLVNLVDFFVINPMYPVMVKQYYDNEKVSFKRAFGVVMRRFGTILPALLAILIITFAVMTPVAILITVGILLQSNFVLSVSAVAGFLLVFALFVIFYLVYPISSLERFSFVRSIKETAKTSLKHKVNVSKAFLISLLITGASYFFGLLIALPSSNEQMWAKLSLFALFVFARVMVSIFSTYQYVLNAVFYLGLEKNQFLKVV
;
A
#
# COMPACT_ATOMS: atom_id res chain seq x y z
N MET A 1 21.71 -15.19 1.31
CA MET A 1 21.82 -13.74 1.00
C MET A 1 21.43 -12.94 2.23
N THR A 2 22.21 -11.93 2.61
CA THR A 2 21.94 -11.02 3.72
C THR A 2 21.13 -9.80 3.26
N PHE A 3 20.23 -9.30 4.11
CA PHE A 3 19.37 -8.12 3.85
C PHE A 3 20.14 -6.87 3.41
N LEU A 4 21.38 -6.70 3.89
CA LEU A 4 22.23 -5.55 3.53
C LEU A 4 22.73 -5.63 2.09
N ARG A 5 23.16 -6.82 1.64
CA ARG A 5 23.57 -7.05 0.24
C ARG A 5 22.40 -6.79 -0.70
N VAL A 6 21.24 -7.27 -0.28
CA VAL A 6 19.93 -7.05 -0.88
C VAL A 6 19.64 -5.55 -1.11
N LEU A 7 19.83 -4.71 -0.08
CA LEU A 7 19.72 -3.26 -0.16
C LEU A 7 20.73 -2.61 -1.14
N VAL A 8 21.99 -3.03 -1.08
CA VAL A 8 23.06 -2.54 -1.97
C VAL A 8 22.76 -2.89 -3.43
N ASP A 9 22.35 -4.13 -3.69
CA ASP A 9 21.96 -4.60 -5.02
C ASP A 9 20.76 -3.79 -5.56
N SER A 10 19.88 -3.30 -4.66
CA SER A 10 18.74 -2.43 -5.02
C SER A 10 19.19 -1.07 -5.55
N VAL A 11 20.12 -0.43 -4.86
CA VAL A 11 20.67 0.87 -5.26
C VAL A 11 21.46 0.72 -6.56
N PHE A 12 22.18 -0.38 -6.72
CA PHE A 12 22.90 -0.69 -7.96
C PHE A 12 21.93 -0.93 -9.13
N LEU A 13 20.81 -1.63 -8.89
CA LEU A 13 19.74 -1.82 -9.88
C LEU A 13 19.07 -0.49 -10.26
N LEU A 14 18.86 0.41 -9.28
CA LEU A 14 18.35 1.76 -9.51
C LEU A 14 19.28 2.58 -10.40
N GLN A 15 20.59 2.51 -10.16
CA GLN A 15 21.59 3.19 -10.99
C GLN A 15 21.65 2.61 -12.41
N LYS A 16 21.62 1.29 -12.55
CA LYS A 16 21.77 0.62 -13.84
C LYS A 16 20.49 0.65 -14.69
N SER A 17 19.31 0.65 -14.06
CA SER A 17 18.01 0.60 -14.75
C SER A 17 16.94 1.38 -13.98
N PRO A 18 17.05 2.72 -13.91
CA PRO A 18 16.15 3.58 -13.13
C PRO A 18 14.68 3.47 -13.58
N ARG A 19 14.45 3.08 -14.83
CA ARG A 19 13.11 2.85 -15.38
C ARG A 19 12.31 1.79 -14.60
N LEU A 20 12.96 0.85 -13.91
CA LEU A 20 12.24 -0.12 -13.07
C LEU A 20 11.47 0.52 -11.91
N PHE A 21 11.89 1.70 -11.46
CA PHE A 21 11.35 2.34 -10.26
C PHE A 21 10.25 3.37 -10.56
N ILE A 22 10.21 3.92 -11.78
CA ILE A 22 9.26 4.96 -12.18
C ILE A 22 7.80 4.60 -11.85
N PRO A 23 7.29 3.39 -12.14
CA PRO A 23 5.88 3.07 -11.86
C PRO A 23 5.51 3.19 -10.38
N LYS A 24 6.36 2.70 -9.47
CA LYS A 24 6.12 2.81 -8.03
C LYS A 24 6.36 4.21 -7.50
N VAL A 25 7.27 4.99 -8.10
CA VAL A 25 7.48 6.39 -7.71
C VAL A 25 6.22 7.20 -8.06
N LEU A 26 5.62 6.95 -9.24
CA LEU A 26 4.35 7.56 -9.63
C LEU A 26 3.22 7.19 -8.67
N VAL A 27 3.06 5.91 -8.33
CA VAL A 27 2.07 5.49 -7.32
C VAL A 27 2.32 6.19 -5.99
N ALA A 28 3.57 6.25 -5.53
CA ALA A 28 3.92 6.93 -4.28
C ALA A 28 3.55 8.41 -4.31
N PHE A 29 3.75 9.07 -5.45
CA PHE A 29 3.37 10.46 -5.71
C PHE A 29 1.85 10.65 -5.71
N PHE A 30 1.09 9.81 -6.42
CA PHE A 30 -0.38 9.87 -6.43
C PHE A 30 -1.00 9.52 -5.08
N LEU A 31 -0.31 8.80 -4.20
CA LEU A 31 -0.78 8.59 -2.83
C LEU A 31 -0.52 9.78 -1.91
N LEU A 32 0.36 10.73 -2.24
CA LEU A 32 0.69 11.87 -1.36
C LEU A 32 -0.56 12.61 -0.83
N PRO A 33 -1.57 12.95 -1.67
CA PRO A 33 -2.77 13.63 -1.19
C PRO A 33 -3.50 12.84 -0.12
N THR A 34 -3.59 11.51 -0.24
CA THR A 34 -4.27 10.66 0.75
C THR A 34 -3.60 10.74 2.12
N PHE A 35 -2.27 10.74 2.16
CA PHE A 35 -1.51 10.80 3.43
C PHE A 35 -1.54 12.16 4.11
N ILE A 36 -1.79 13.24 3.38
CA ILE A 36 -1.85 14.61 3.93
C ILE A 36 -3.31 15.00 4.25
N LEU A 37 -4.23 14.73 3.32
CA LEU A 37 -5.62 15.18 3.41
C LEU A 37 -6.44 14.36 4.39
N ILE A 38 -6.17 13.05 4.56
CA ILE A 38 -6.90 12.25 5.57
C ILE A 38 -6.64 12.81 6.98
N PRO A 39 -5.39 12.96 7.45
CA PRO A 39 -5.14 13.57 8.77
C PRO A 39 -5.73 14.98 8.86
N HIS A 40 -5.62 15.79 7.80
CA HIS A 40 -6.18 17.14 7.78
C HIS A 40 -7.69 17.16 8.03
N PHE A 41 -8.45 16.36 7.28
CA PHE A 41 -9.91 16.28 7.46
C PHE A 41 -10.30 15.63 8.79
N MET A 42 -9.53 14.68 9.30
CA MET A 42 -9.77 14.09 10.62
C MET A 42 -9.51 15.07 11.77
N ILE A 43 -8.53 15.97 11.63
CA ILE A 43 -8.29 17.04 12.59
C ILE A 43 -9.41 18.08 12.50
N GLN A 44 -9.77 18.50 11.29
CA GLN A 44 -10.82 19.51 11.08
C GLN A 44 -12.20 19.04 11.55
N SER A 45 -12.49 17.75 11.46
CA SER A 45 -13.77 17.18 11.91
C SER A 45 -13.87 17.03 13.42
N GLY A 46 -12.85 17.41 14.19
CA GLY A 46 -12.83 17.26 15.65
C GLY A 46 -12.81 15.80 16.11
N LEU A 47 -12.60 14.82 15.22
CA LEU A 47 -12.60 13.39 15.57
C LEU A 47 -11.50 13.00 16.57
N PHE A 48 -10.47 13.83 16.72
CA PHE A 48 -9.41 13.65 17.72
C PHE A 48 -9.74 14.29 19.08
N GLU A 49 -10.70 15.21 19.13
CA GLU A 49 -11.14 15.91 20.34
C GLU A 49 -12.39 15.18 20.89
N LEU A 50 -12.16 13.98 21.41
CA LEU A 50 -13.19 13.11 22.01
C LEU A 50 -13.54 13.53 23.46
N ASP A 51 -13.66 14.84 23.71
CA ASP A 51 -14.19 15.32 25.00
C ASP A 51 -15.70 15.54 24.92
N GLN A 52 -16.37 15.18 26.02
CA GLN A 52 -17.78 14.84 26.05
C GLN A 52 -18.69 16.07 25.96
N THR A 53 -19.04 16.46 24.75
CA THR A 53 -20.36 16.91 24.26
C THR A 53 -20.08 17.68 22.98
N LEU A 54 -20.15 17.01 21.83
CA LEU A 54 -20.11 17.70 20.54
C LEU A 54 -21.27 18.70 20.50
N THR A 55 -20.95 19.97 20.41
CA THR A 55 -21.92 21.02 20.13
C THR A 55 -22.58 20.77 18.77
N GLU A 56 -23.79 21.28 18.54
CA GLU A 56 -24.46 21.14 17.23
C GLU A 56 -23.58 21.65 16.08
N GLN A 57 -22.78 22.68 16.33
CA GLN A 57 -21.84 23.25 15.36
C GLN A 57 -20.69 22.27 15.01
N GLU A 58 -20.15 21.56 16.00
CA GLU A 58 -19.12 20.54 15.78
C GLU A 58 -19.68 19.31 15.07
N LEU A 59 -20.94 18.94 15.35
CA LEU A 59 -21.62 17.88 14.62
C LEU A 59 -21.82 18.23 13.14
N VAL A 60 -22.24 19.46 12.83
CA VAL A 60 -22.37 19.95 11.45
C VAL A 60 -21.00 19.96 10.75
N THR A 61 -19.95 20.45 11.41
CA THR A 61 -18.59 20.49 10.86
C THR A 61 -18.05 19.08 10.60
N ALA A 62 -18.32 18.12 11.50
CA ALA A 62 -17.96 16.73 11.32
C ALA A 62 -18.71 16.10 10.13
N LEU A 63 -20.02 16.36 9.99
CA LEU A 63 -20.83 15.90 8.85
C LEU A 63 -20.35 16.49 7.52
N GLU A 64 -19.99 17.77 7.49
CA GLU A 64 -19.43 18.43 6.30
C GLU A 64 -18.08 17.83 5.90
N ALA A 65 -17.26 17.41 6.87
CA ALA A 65 -15.97 16.76 6.62
C ALA A 65 -16.09 15.32 6.10
N ILE A 66 -17.23 14.63 6.30
CA ILE A 66 -17.43 13.24 5.82
C ILE A 66 -17.35 13.16 4.29
N GLY A 67 -17.96 14.10 3.58
CA GLY A 67 -17.97 14.12 2.11
C GLY A 67 -16.54 14.16 1.51
N PRO A 68 -15.73 15.18 1.85
CA PRO A 68 -14.33 15.26 1.46
C PRO A 68 -13.50 14.06 1.93
N LEU A 69 -13.68 13.59 3.17
CA LEU A 69 -12.98 12.42 3.70
C LEU A 69 -13.28 11.17 2.85
N PHE A 70 -14.55 10.95 2.51
CA PHE A 70 -14.98 9.85 1.64
C PHE A 70 -14.34 9.95 0.25
N LEU A 71 -14.30 11.15 -0.34
CA LEU A 71 -13.64 11.37 -1.63
C LEU A 71 -12.14 11.06 -1.59
N VAL A 72 -11.43 11.47 -0.53
CA VAL A 72 -9.99 11.20 -0.38
C VAL A 72 -9.73 9.70 -0.16
N VAL A 73 -10.56 9.03 0.65
CA VAL A 73 -10.48 7.58 0.86
C VAL A 73 -10.75 6.83 -0.43
N PHE A 74 -11.78 7.22 -1.18
CA PHE A 74 -12.12 6.64 -2.47
C PHE A 74 -11.00 6.86 -3.51
N TYR A 75 -10.42 8.06 -3.56
CA TYR A 75 -9.24 8.35 -4.37
C TYR A 75 -8.06 7.44 -4.00
N GLY A 76 -7.77 7.32 -2.71
CA GLY A 76 -6.72 6.43 -2.21
C GLY A 76 -6.96 4.96 -2.58
N LEU A 77 -8.22 4.50 -2.53
CA LEU A 77 -8.61 3.17 -3.00
C LEU A 77 -8.31 3.01 -4.48
N LEU A 78 -8.73 3.95 -5.34
CA LEU A 78 -8.47 3.89 -6.79
C LEU A 78 -6.98 3.81 -7.11
N VAL A 79 -6.15 4.63 -6.45
CA VAL A 79 -4.69 4.59 -6.66
C VAL A 79 -4.11 3.24 -6.23
N ASN A 80 -4.55 2.69 -5.09
CA ASN A 80 -4.13 1.35 -4.64
C ASN A 80 -4.60 0.24 -5.60
N LEU A 81 -5.80 0.35 -6.18
CA LEU A 81 -6.27 -0.59 -7.20
C LEU A 81 -5.38 -0.54 -8.44
N VAL A 82 -5.02 0.65 -8.92
CA VAL A 82 -4.07 0.79 -10.05
C VAL A 82 -2.71 0.18 -9.68
N ASP A 83 -2.19 0.46 -8.49
CA ASP A 83 -0.92 -0.11 -8.05
C ASP A 83 -0.95 -1.63 -8.02
N PHE A 84 -2.00 -2.20 -7.44
CA PHE A 84 -2.10 -3.63 -7.26
C PHE A 84 -2.40 -4.39 -8.56
N PHE A 85 -3.29 -3.89 -9.42
CA PHE A 85 -3.78 -4.63 -10.58
C PHE A 85 -3.08 -4.28 -11.89
N VAL A 86 -2.41 -3.13 -11.95
CA VAL A 86 -1.71 -2.67 -13.15
C VAL A 86 -0.21 -2.64 -12.90
N ILE A 87 0.24 -1.91 -11.88
CA ILE A 87 1.66 -1.64 -11.67
C ILE A 87 2.40 -2.88 -11.17
N ASN A 88 1.88 -3.58 -10.17
CA ASN A 88 2.50 -4.79 -9.61
C ASN A 88 2.68 -5.90 -10.66
N PRO A 89 1.68 -6.25 -11.51
CA PRO A 89 1.88 -7.24 -12.57
C PRO A 89 2.84 -6.82 -13.68
N MET A 90 3.11 -5.52 -13.86
CA MET A 90 4.12 -5.05 -14.82
C MET A 90 5.55 -5.40 -14.38
N TYR A 91 5.80 -5.48 -13.07
CA TYR A 91 7.14 -5.70 -12.52
C TYR A 91 7.80 -6.98 -13.00
N PRO A 92 7.17 -8.16 -12.93
CA PRO A 92 7.74 -9.39 -13.47
C PRO A 92 8.17 -9.29 -14.94
N VAL A 93 7.36 -8.62 -15.77
CA VAL A 93 7.66 -8.45 -17.20
C VAL A 93 8.85 -7.52 -17.40
N MET A 94 8.92 -6.43 -16.64
CA MET A 94 10.03 -5.48 -16.69
C MET A 94 11.33 -6.07 -16.15
N VAL A 95 11.25 -6.90 -15.10
CA VAL A 95 12.39 -7.64 -14.55
C VAL A 95 12.90 -8.69 -15.55
N LYS A 96 11.99 -9.41 -16.22
CA LYS A 96 12.36 -10.34 -17.30
C LYS A 96 13.12 -9.63 -18.41
N GLN A 97 12.59 -8.50 -18.91
CA GLN A 97 13.26 -7.68 -19.93
C GLN A 97 14.68 -7.29 -19.51
N TYR A 98 14.86 -6.92 -18.24
CA TYR A 98 16.18 -6.58 -17.70
C TYR A 98 17.15 -7.77 -17.72
N TYR A 99 16.71 -8.96 -17.28
CA TYR A 99 17.56 -10.16 -17.28
C TYR A 99 17.86 -10.69 -18.69
N ASP A 100 16.93 -10.50 -19.63
CA ASP A 100 17.10 -10.87 -21.04
C ASP A 100 17.96 -9.84 -21.81
N ASN A 101 18.55 -8.85 -21.11
CA ASN A 101 19.31 -7.71 -21.68
C ASN A 101 18.50 -6.87 -22.70
N GLU A 102 17.17 -6.90 -22.64
CA GLU A 102 16.31 -6.03 -23.42
C GLU A 102 16.13 -4.65 -22.75
N LYS A 103 15.82 -3.61 -23.55
CA LYS A 103 15.44 -2.30 -22.99
C LYS A 103 14.08 -2.41 -22.29
N VAL A 104 14.05 -2.08 -20.99
CA VAL A 104 12.81 -2.02 -20.19
C VAL A 104 11.79 -1.07 -20.84
N SER A 105 10.61 -1.60 -21.19
CA SER A 105 9.54 -0.89 -21.90
C SER A 105 8.21 -1.00 -21.17
N PHE A 106 7.73 0.13 -20.63
CA PHE A 106 6.43 0.21 -19.95
C PHE A 106 5.27 -0.13 -20.86
N LYS A 107 5.31 0.31 -22.12
CA LYS A 107 4.23 0.04 -23.09
C LYS A 107 4.06 -1.46 -23.32
N ARG A 108 5.18 -2.19 -23.43
CA ARG A 108 5.16 -3.65 -23.60
C ARG A 108 4.67 -4.33 -22.32
N ALA A 109 5.17 -3.93 -21.15
CA ALA A 109 4.74 -4.48 -19.87
C ALA A 109 3.23 -4.26 -19.63
N PHE A 110 2.75 -3.03 -19.82
CA PHE A 110 1.33 -2.67 -19.70
C PHE A 110 0.46 -3.47 -20.69
N GLY A 111 0.89 -3.59 -21.96
CA GLY A 111 0.15 -4.38 -22.95
C GLY A 111 0.02 -5.86 -22.57
N VAL A 112 1.04 -6.46 -21.95
CA VAL A 112 0.98 -7.84 -21.44
C VAL A 112 -0.01 -7.96 -20.29
N VAL A 113 0.00 -7.01 -19.35
CA VAL A 113 -0.91 -6.99 -18.20
C VAL A 113 -2.36 -6.79 -18.66
N MET A 114 -2.63 -5.82 -19.54
CA MET A 114 -3.98 -5.53 -20.02
C MET A 114 -4.61 -6.70 -20.78
N ARG A 115 -3.83 -7.44 -21.58
CA ARG A 115 -4.33 -8.65 -22.26
C ARG A 115 -4.76 -9.75 -21.28
N ARG A 116 -4.20 -9.77 -20.08
CA ARG A 116 -4.52 -10.72 -19.01
C ARG A 116 -5.48 -10.15 -17.96
N PHE A 117 -5.91 -8.89 -18.12
CA PHE A 117 -6.75 -8.22 -17.14
C PHE A 117 -8.09 -8.94 -16.92
N GLY A 118 -8.67 -9.52 -17.97
CA GLY A 118 -9.90 -10.31 -17.87
C GLY A 118 -9.77 -11.54 -16.95
N THR A 119 -8.58 -12.12 -16.83
CA THR A 119 -8.30 -13.24 -15.90
C THR A 119 -8.12 -12.77 -14.46
N ILE A 120 -7.74 -11.51 -14.27
CA ILE A 120 -7.49 -10.87 -12.96
C ILE A 120 -8.77 -10.24 -12.40
N LEU A 121 -9.69 -9.82 -13.27
CA LEU A 121 -10.94 -9.15 -12.91
C LEU A 121 -11.79 -9.91 -11.87
N PRO A 122 -11.96 -11.24 -11.93
CA PRO A 122 -12.70 -11.97 -10.88
C PRO A 122 -12.03 -11.90 -9.51
N ALA A 123 -10.69 -11.91 -9.46
CA ALA A 123 -9.96 -11.76 -8.21
C ALA A 123 -10.10 -10.33 -7.65
N LEU A 124 -10.08 -9.31 -8.52
CA LEU A 124 -10.39 -7.93 -8.15
C LEU A 124 -11.79 -7.79 -7.55
N LEU A 125 -12.81 -8.34 -8.22
CA LEU A 125 -14.18 -8.29 -7.74
C LEU A 125 -14.33 -9.03 -6.40
N ALA A 126 -13.70 -10.20 -6.25
CA ALA A 126 -13.69 -10.91 -4.98
C ALA A 126 -13.03 -10.10 -3.86
N ILE A 127 -11.92 -9.41 -4.13
CA ILE A 127 -11.26 -8.51 -3.17
C ILE A 127 -12.19 -7.38 -2.75
N LEU A 128 -12.84 -6.73 -3.70
CA LEU A 128 -13.77 -5.63 -3.41
C LEU A 128 -14.96 -6.11 -2.57
N ILE A 129 -15.54 -7.26 -2.93
CA ILE A 129 -16.65 -7.86 -2.18
C ILE A 129 -16.22 -8.22 -0.75
N ILE A 130 -15.07 -8.88 -0.58
CA ILE A 130 -14.55 -9.24 0.75
C ILE A 130 -14.25 -7.98 1.56
N THR A 131 -13.60 -6.98 0.96
CA THR A 131 -13.29 -5.71 1.64
C THR A 131 -14.58 -5.03 2.08
N PHE A 132 -15.58 -4.96 1.22
CA PHE A 132 -16.88 -4.38 1.56
C PHE A 132 -17.58 -5.17 2.67
N ALA A 133 -17.59 -6.51 2.59
CA ALA A 133 -18.18 -7.37 3.59
C ALA A 133 -17.50 -7.24 4.97
N VAL A 134 -16.19 -7.04 5.00
CA VAL A 134 -15.43 -6.86 6.24
C VAL A 134 -15.53 -5.43 6.79
N MET A 135 -15.60 -4.42 5.93
CA MET A 135 -15.75 -3.02 6.36
C MET A 135 -17.16 -2.69 6.82
N THR A 136 -18.19 -3.40 6.33
CA THR A 136 -19.59 -3.13 6.70
C THR A 136 -19.84 -3.28 8.22
N PRO A 137 -19.43 -4.37 8.89
CA PRO A 137 -19.52 -4.47 10.35
C PRO A 137 -18.79 -3.35 11.09
N VAL A 138 -17.61 -2.94 10.61
CA VAL A 138 -16.83 -1.84 11.20
C VAL A 138 -17.60 -0.53 11.09
N ALA A 139 -18.17 -0.24 9.91
CA ALA A 139 -19.00 0.94 9.71
C ALA A 139 -20.25 0.93 10.61
N ILE A 140 -20.91 -0.23 10.77
CA ILE A 140 -22.04 -0.37 11.69
C ILE A 140 -21.60 -0.09 13.13
N LEU A 141 -20.48 -0.64 13.58
CA LEU A 141 -19.97 -0.39 14.94
C LEU A 141 -19.60 1.08 15.17
N ILE A 142 -19.03 1.75 14.17
CA ILE A 142 -18.77 3.20 14.22
C ILE A 142 -20.09 3.96 14.37
N THR A 143 -21.09 3.67 13.52
CA THR A 143 -22.41 4.33 13.60
C THR A 143 -23.08 4.10 14.95
N VAL A 144 -23.03 2.88 15.48
CA VAL A 144 -23.56 2.56 16.82
C VAL A 144 -22.77 3.32 17.90
N GLY A 145 -21.45 3.41 17.80
CA GLY A 145 -20.61 4.18 18.71
C GLY A 145 -20.95 5.67 18.73
N ILE A 146 -21.24 6.25 17.56
CA ILE A 146 -21.71 7.64 17.43
C ILE A 146 -23.08 7.80 18.07
N LEU A 147 -24.05 6.93 17.73
CA LEU A 147 -25.42 7.00 18.26
C LEU A 147 -25.50 6.83 19.77
N LEU A 148 -24.62 5.98 20.34
CA LEU A 148 -24.52 5.74 21.78
C LEU A 148 -23.59 6.72 22.50
N GLN A 149 -22.93 7.62 21.77
CA GLN A 149 -21.89 8.53 22.30
C GLN A 149 -20.83 7.79 23.13
N SER A 150 -20.45 6.57 22.69
CA SER A 150 -19.56 5.69 23.46
C SER A 150 -18.15 5.69 22.89
N ASN A 151 -17.25 6.40 23.57
CA ASN A 151 -15.82 6.46 23.24
C ASN A 151 -15.16 5.07 23.24
N PHE A 152 -15.63 4.17 24.11
CA PHE A 152 -15.16 2.78 24.14
C PHE A 152 -15.50 2.05 22.85
N VAL A 153 -16.76 2.11 22.41
CA VAL A 153 -17.20 1.46 21.16
C VAL A 153 -16.48 2.05 19.96
N LEU A 154 -16.30 3.37 19.89
CA LEU A 154 -15.54 4.03 18.82
C LEU A 154 -14.08 3.57 18.78
N SER A 155 -13.41 3.49 19.94
CA SER A 155 -12.02 3.05 20.04
C SER A 155 -11.85 1.58 19.62
N VAL A 156 -12.73 0.71 20.09
CA VAL A 156 -12.74 -0.72 19.69
C VAL A 156 -12.99 -0.86 18.20
N SER A 157 -13.92 -0.08 17.65
CA SER A 157 -14.23 -0.09 16.21
C SER A 157 -13.05 0.34 15.36
N ALA A 158 -12.34 1.40 15.78
CA ALA A 158 -11.15 1.88 15.08
C ALA A 158 -10.02 0.84 15.10
N VAL A 159 -9.75 0.22 16.25
CA VAL A 159 -8.74 -0.84 16.38
C VAL A 159 -9.12 -2.07 15.56
N ALA A 160 -10.37 -2.52 15.65
CA ALA A 160 -10.87 -3.66 14.88
C ALA A 160 -10.79 -3.40 13.37
N GLY A 161 -11.21 -2.21 12.93
CA GLY A 161 -11.09 -1.76 11.54
C GLY A 161 -9.65 -1.78 11.04
N PHE A 162 -8.73 -1.21 11.82
CA PHE A 162 -7.31 -1.23 11.49
C PHE A 162 -6.77 -2.66 11.35
N LEU A 163 -7.05 -3.54 12.31
CA LEU A 163 -6.57 -4.93 12.27
C LEU A 163 -7.16 -5.73 11.10
N LEU A 164 -8.44 -5.51 10.78
CA LEU A 164 -9.11 -6.17 9.65
C LEU A 164 -8.56 -5.70 8.30
N VAL A 165 -8.40 -4.38 8.11
CA VAL A 165 -7.75 -3.82 6.92
C VAL A 165 -6.33 -4.36 6.81
N PHE A 166 -5.57 -4.35 7.91
CA PHE A 166 -4.21 -4.87 7.94
C PHE A 166 -4.15 -6.36 7.53
N ALA A 167 -5.00 -7.21 8.10
CA ALA A 167 -5.06 -8.62 7.76
C ALA A 167 -5.39 -8.85 6.28
N LEU A 168 -6.36 -8.10 5.73
CA LEU A 168 -6.71 -8.16 4.30
C LEU A 168 -5.52 -7.77 3.43
N PHE A 169 -4.87 -6.65 3.72
CA PHE A 169 -3.71 -6.19 2.94
C PHE A 169 -2.54 -7.18 3.00
N VAL A 170 -2.26 -7.77 4.17
CA VAL A 170 -1.20 -8.78 4.32
C VAL A 170 -1.53 -10.02 3.48
N ILE A 171 -2.76 -10.53 3.55
CA ILE A 171 -3.18 -11.70 2.75
C ILE A 171 -3.03 -11.39 1.26
N PHE A 172 -3.53 -10.23 0.79
CA PHE A 172 -3.47 -9.91 -0.64
C PHE A 172 -2.07 -9.60 -1.15
N TYR A 173 -1.26 -8.90 -0.35
CA TYR A 173 0.14 -8.61 -0.69
C TYR A 173 0.96 -9.90 -0.85
N LEU A 174 0.67 -10.92 -0.04
CA LEU A 174 1.33 -12.23 -0.11
C LEU A 174 0.83 -13.08 -1.28
N VAL A 175 -0.49 -13.12 -1.51
CA VAL A 175 -1.10 -14.10 -2.43
C VAL A 175 -1.02 -13.65 -3.89
N TYR A 176 -1.13 -12.35 -4.12
CA TYR A 176 -1.31 -11.82 -5.47
C TYR A 176 -0.09 -11.95 -6.38
N PRO A 177 1.15 -11.63 -5.95
CA PRO A 177 2.33 -11.79 -6.79
C PRO A 177 2.46 -13.22 -7.34
N ILE A 178 2.16 -14.22 -6.51
CA ILE A 178 2.23 -15.64 -6.89
C ILE A 178 1.12 -16.02 -7.88
N SER A 179 -0.12 -15.64 -7.58
CA SER A 179 -1.26 -15.94 -8.48
C SER A 179 -1.07 -15.33 -9.87
N SER A 180 -0.42 -14.16 -9.96
CA SER A 180 -0.13 -13.47 -11.22
C SER A 180 1.01 -14.11 -12.02
N LEU A 181 1.97 -14.75 -11.32
CA LEU A 181 3.17 -15.34 -11.89
C LEU A 181 2.96 -16.79 -12.33
N GLU A 182 2.32 -17.62 -11.51
CA GLU A 182 2.42 -19.08 -11.65
C GLU A 182 1.21 -19.76 -12.31
N ARG A 183 0.20 -19.00 -12.78
CA ARG A 183 -1.09 -19.56 -13.29
C ARG A 183 -1.74 -20.58 -12.33
N PHE A 184 -1.38 -20.56 -11.05
CA PHE A 184 -1.95 -21.44 -10.04
C PHE A 184 -3.32 -20.93 -9.60
N SER A 185 -4.18 -21.85 -9.15
CA SER A 185 -5.41 -21.47 -8.46
C SER A 185 -5.07 -20.64 -7.21
N PHE A 186 -5.94 -19.69 -6.86
CA PHE A 186 -5.75 -18.76 -5.75
C PHE A 186 -5.38 -19.46 -4.43
N VAL A 187 -6.03 -20.58 -4.14
CA VAL A 187 -5.78 -21.40 -2.93
C VAL A 187 -4.38 -22.02 -2.92
N ARG A 188 -3.90 -22.51 -4.07
CA ARG A 188 -2.54 -23.07 -4.18
C ARG A 188 -1.48 -21.98 -4.04
N SER A 189 -1.77 -20.78 -4.57
CA SER A 189 -0.91 -19.60 -4.42
C SER A 189 -0.76 -19.22 -2.94
N ILE A 190 -1.85 -19.19 -2.16
CA ILE A 190 -1.80 -18.95 -0.69
C ILE A 190 -0.86 -19.94 -0.02
N LYS A 191 -1.00 -21.24 -0.32
CA LYS A 191 -0.25 -22.30 0.34
C LYS A 191 1.25 -22.21 0.04
N GLU A 192 1.62 -21.95 -1.22
CA GLU A 192 3.02 -21.79 -1.60
C GLU A 192 3.63 -20.46 -1.11
N THR A 193 2.85 -19.37 -1.04
CA THR A 193 3.33 -18.14 -0.38
C THR A 193 3.64 -18.40 1.08
N ALA A 194 2.70 -19.01 1.81
CA ALA A 194 2.84 -19.25 3.23
C ALA A 194 4.06 -20.14 3.53
N LYS A 195 4.23 -21.21 2.75
CA LYS A 195 5.37 -22.13 2.86
C LYS A 195 6.70 -21.43 2.62
N THR A 196 6.80 -20.63 1.55
CA THR A 196 8.02 -19.91 1.20
C THR A 196 8.33 -18.79 2.20
N SER A 197 7.32 -18.07 2.66
CA SER A 197 7.45 -17.02 3.67
C SER A 197 7.92 -17.57 5.01
N LEU A 198 7.39 -18.72 5.45
CA LEU A 198 7.83 -19.40 6.67
C LEU A 198 9.28 -19.89 6.56
N LYS A 199 9.68 -20.41 5.38
CA LYS A 199 11.06 -20.84 5.11
C LYS A 199 12.06 -19.70 5.22
N HIS A 200 11.68 -18.48 4.83
CA HIS A 200 12.53 -17.29 4.87
C HIS A 200 12.07 -16.21 5.86
N LYS A 201 11.42 -16.63 6.96
CA LYS A 201 10.73 -15.75 7.93
C LYS A 201 11.53 -14.54 8.39
N VAL A 202 12.84 -14.70 8.64
CA VAL A 202 13.71 -13.64 9.17
C VAL A 202 13.95 -12.52 8.15
N ASN A 203 14.10 -12.87 6.87
CA ASN A 203 14.34 -11.87 5.82
C ASN A 203 13.04 -11.17 5.44
N VAL A 204 11.95 -11.93 5.37
CA VAL A 204 10.60 -11.39 5.11
C VAL A 204 10.17 -10.45 6.24
N SER A 205 10.36 -10.85 7.50
CA SER A 205 9.98 -10.02 8.65
C SER A 205 10.80 -8.73 8.72
N LYS A 206 12.11 -8.77 8.47
CA LYS A 206 12.95 -7.56 8.44
C LYS A 206 12.52 -6.60 7.34
N ALA A 207 12.28 -7.10 6.13
CA ALA A 207 11.83 -6.28 5.02
C ALA A 207 10.45 -5.67 5.31
N PHE A 208 9.53 -6.45 5.87
CA PHE A 208 8.22 -5.98 6.29
C PHE A 208 8.30 -4.90 7.37
N LEU A 209 9.10 -5.13 8.42
CA LEU A 209 9.23 -4.22 9.55
C LEU A 209 9.86 -2.89 9.12
N ILE A 210 10.83 -2.91 8.20
CA ILE A 210 11.41 -1.67 7.63
C ILE A 210 10.37 -0.92 6.79
N SER A 211 9.63 -1.60 5.90
CA SER A 211 8.55 -0.97 5.13
C SER A 211 7.48 -0.38 6.06
N LEU A 212 7.14 -1.07 7.15
CA LEU A 212 6.18 -0.61 8.16
C LEU A 212 6.70 0.64 8.88
N LEU A 213 7.95 0.65 9.34
CA LEU A 213 8.57 1.79 10.03
C LEU A 213 8.65 3.02 9.13
N ILE A 214 9.07 2.87 7.87
CA ILE A 214 9.17 3.99 6.94
C ILE A 214 7.77 4.51 6.58
N THR A 215 6.79 3.62 6.41
CA THR A 215 5.39 4.02 6.17
C THR A 215 4.80 4.73 7.38
N GLY A 216 5.08 4.24 8.59
CA GLY A 216 4.68 4.88 9.85
C GLY A 216 5.30 6.27 10.01
N ALA A 217 6.60 6.42 9.73
CA ALA A 217 7.29 7.70 9.73
C ALA A 217 6.67 8.66 8.69
N SER A 218 6.31 8.17 7.51
CA SER A 218 5.63 8.97 6.49
C SER A 218 4.24 9.44 6.93
N TYR A 219 3.46 8.60 7.61
CA TYR A 219 2.18 9.02 8.20
C TYR A 219 2.37 10.05 9.31
N PHE A 220 3.38 9.84 10.16
CA PHE A 220 3.72 10.78 11.22
C PHE A 220 4.07 12.17 10.66
N PHE A 221 4.92 12.24 9.62
CA PHE A 221 5.22 13.51 8.96
C PHE A 221 3.99 14.12 8.27
N GLY A 222 3.14 13.30 7.63
CA GLY A 222 1.86 13.75 7.06
C GLY A 222 0.95 14.39 8.10
N LEU A 223 0.86 13.79 9.29
CA LEU A 223 0.10 14.33 10.42
C LEU A 223 0.70 15.64 10.93
N LEU A 224 2.02 15.72 11.11
CA LEU A 224 2.68 16.96 11.52
C LEU A 224 2.46 18.12 10.53
N ILE A 225 2.41 17.82 9.23
CA ILE A 225 2.10 18.82 8.20
C ILE A 225 0.64 19.29 8.31
N ALA A 226 -0.27 18.37 8.62
CA ALA A 226 -1.70 18.63 8.74
C ALA A 226 -2.11 19.42 9.99
N LEU A 227 -1.25 19.46 11.03
CA LEU A 227 -1.52 20.21 12.25
C LEU A 227 -1.65 21.73 11.97
N PRO A 228 -2.59 22.42 12.63
CA PRO A 228 -2.69 23.88 12.56
C PRO A 228 -1.38 24.51 13.03
N SER A 229 -0.83 25.45 12.25
CA SER A 229 0.37 26.20 12.64
C SER A 229 0.20 27.66 12.27
N SER A 230 0.83 28.55 13.04
CA SER A 230 0.96 29.96 12.66
C SER A 230 1.76 30.13 11.37
N ASN A 231 1.56 31.25 10.67
CA ASN A 231 2.28 31.59 9.43
C ASN A 231 3.81 31.64 9.61
N GLU A 232 4.30 31.88 10.83
CA GLU A 232 5.73 31.92 11.15
C GLU A 232 6.42 30.54 11.03
N GLN A 233 5.65 29.45 10.97
CA GLN A 233 6.17 28.07 10.86
C GLN A 233 6.22 27.53 9.42
N MET A 234 6.06 28.40 8.41
CA MET A 234 6.04 27.98 7.00
C MET A 234 7.29 27.19 6.58
N TRP A 235 8.48 27.62 7.01
CA TRP A 235 9.75 26.92 6.72
C TRP A 235 9.84 25.54 7.39
N ALA A 236 9.28 25.38 8.60
CA ALA A 236 9.21 24.11 9.27
C ALA A 236 8.28 23.14 8.53
N LYS A 237 7.11 23.61 8.07
CA LYS A 237 6.19 22.82 7.24
C LYS A 237 6.80 22.40 5.90
N LEU A 238 7.53 23.29 5.24
CA LEU A 238 8.24 22.97 4.00
C LEU A 238 9.29 21.87 4.22
N SER A 239 10.05 21.96 5.32
CA SER A 239 11.06 20.97 5.69
C SER A 239 10.44 19.60 6.00
N LEU A 240 9.32 19.59 6.75
CA LEU A 240 8.54 18.38 7.00
C LEU A 240 7.98 17.77 5.71
N PHE A 241 7.52 18.60 4.78
CA PHE A 241 7.05 18.15 3.47
C PHE A 241 8.17 17.50 2.65
N ALA A 242 9.38 18.09 2.66
CA ALA A 242 10.54 17.49 2.00
C ALA A 242 10.90 16.12 2.60
N LEU A 243 10.92 16.00 3.93
CA LEU A 243 11.15 14.74 4.64
C LEU A 243 10.06 13.69 4.33
N PHE A 244 8.81 14.13 4.26
CA PHE A 244 7.68 13.29 3.87
C PHE A 244 7.84 12.73 2.45
N VAL A 245 8.13 13.59 1.47
CA VAL A 245 8.37 13.17 0.08
C VAL A 245 9.56 12.21 0.01
N PHE A 246 10.65 12.50 0.71
CA PHE A 246 11.81 11.62 0.78
C PHE A 246 11.46 10.24 1.36
N ALA A 247 10.72 10.20 2.47
CA ALA A 247 10.25 8.94 3.07
C ALA A 247 9.41 8.13 2.09
N ARG A 248 8.52 8.78 1.32
CA ARG A 248 7.68 8.11 0.31
C ARG A 248 8.49 7.57 -0.87
N VAL A 249 9.49 8.29 -1.33
CA VAL A 249 10.44 7.79 -2.34
C VAL A 249 11.19 6.57 -1.80
N MET A 250 11.62 6.60 -0.54
CA MET A 250 12.25 5.44 0.09
C MET A 250 11.31 4.25 0.17
N VAL A 251 10.06 4.41 0.64
CA VAL A 251 9.05 3.33 0.63
C VAL A 251 8.89 2.74 -0.77
N SER A 252 8.85 3.60 -1.79
CA SER A 252 8.73 3.19 -3.19
C SER A 252 9.91 2.31 -3.62
N ILE A 253 11.14 2.74 -3.33
CA ILE A 253 12.37 1.98 -3.61
C ILE A 253 12.35 0.62 -2.92
N PHE A 254 12.04 0.58 -1.62
CA PHE A 254 11.96 -0.67 -0.85
C PHE A 254 10.83 -1.58 -1.33
N SER A 255 9.69 -1.01 -1.75
CA SER A 255 8.55 -1.78 -2.25
C SER A 255 8.84 -2.37 -3.63
N THR A 256 9.34 -1.54 -4.58
CA THR A 256 9.85 -2.02 -5.88
C THR A 256 10.82 -3.16 -5.67
N TYR A 257 11.68 -3.03 -4.68
CA TYR A 257 12.64 -4.06 -4.36
C TYR A 257 12.02 -5.34 -3.82
N GLN A 258 11.04 -5.28 -2.91
CA GLN A 258 10.28 -6.48 -2.49
C GLN A 258 9.64 -7.19 -3.69
N TYR A 259 9.13 -6.45 -4.68
CA TYR A 259 8.54 -7.03 -5.89
C TYR A 259 9.59 -7.62 -6.86
N VAL A 260 10.74 -6.95 -7.03
CA VAL A 260 11.86 -7.46 -7.84
C VAL A 260 12.49 -8.67 -7.18
N LEU A 261 12.74 -8.62 -5.87
CA LEU A 261 13.25 -9.74 -5.10
C LEU A 261 12.30 -10.89 -5.02
N ASN A 262 11.00 -10.70 -4.83
CA ASN A 262 10.08 -11.84 -4.80
C ASN A 262 10.21 -12.57 -6.13
N ALA A 263 10.14 -11.88 -7.27
CA ALA A 263 10.39 -12.51 -8.56
C ALA A 263 11.79 -13.17 -8.64
N VAL A 264 12.85 -12.54 -8.14
CA VAL A 264 14.23 -13.09 -8.19
C VAL A 264 14.46 -14.24 -7.18
N PHE A 265 13.77 -14.27 -6.05
CA PHE A 265 13.79 -15.37 -5.09
C PHE A 265 12.96 -16.55 -5.64
N TYR A 266 11.78 -16.28 -6.20
CA TYR A 266 10.92 -17.29 -6.82
C TYR A 266 11.57 -17.88 -8.10
N LEU A 267 12.12 -17.04 -8.98
CA LEU A 267 12.76 -17.48 -10.23
C LEU A 267 14.20 -17.96 -10.03
N GLY A 268 14.91 -17.45 -9.02
CA GLY A 268 16.31 -17.79 -8.76
C GLY A 268 16.52 -19.04 -7.90
N LEU A 269 15.55 -19.39 -7.04
CA LEU A 269 15.59 -20.67 -6.28
C LEU A 269 15.20 -21.87 -7.16
N GLU A 270 14.39 -21.66 -8.20
CA GLU A 270 14.04 -22.67 -9.19
C GLU A 270 14.70 -22.41 -10.55
N LYS A 271 16.04 -22.32 -10.53
CA LYS A 271 16.88 -22.21 -11.74
C LYS A 271 16.65 -23.30 -12.81
N ASN A 272 15.72 -24.25 -12.64
CA ASN A 272 15.48 -25.36 -13.55
C ASN A 272 14.03 -25.64 -13.99
N GLN A 273 13.00 -24.89 -13.55
CA GLN A 273 11.61 -25.22 -13.98
C GLN A 273 10.83 -24.07 -14.62
N PHE A 274 10.93 -22.83 -14.14
CA PHE A 274 10.02 -21.76 -14.59
C PHE A 274 10.39 -21.04 -15.90
N LEU A 275 11.63 -21.19 -16.39
CA LEU A 275 12.04 -20.61 -17.68
C LEU A 275 11.67 -21.44 -18.91
N LYS A 276 11.02 -22.61 -18.73
CA LYS A 276 10.62 -23.49 -19.84
C LYS A 276 9.15 -23.36 -20.28
N VAL A 277 8.34 -22.50 -19.64
CA VAL A 277 6.92 -22.37 -19.97
C VAL A 277 6.52 -20.91 -20.18
N VAL A 278 6.99 -20.31 -21.28
CA VAL A 278 6.19 -19.52 -22.23
C VAL A 278 6.85 -19.63 -23.59
#